data_AF-A0A7W2D740-F1
#
_entry.id   AF-A0A7W2D740-F1
#
_cell.length_a   1.000
_cell.length_b   1.000
_cell.length_c   1.000
_cell.angle_alpha   90.00
_cell.angle_beta   90.00
_cell.angle_gamma   90.00
#
_symmetry.space_group_name_H-M   'P 1'
#
loop_
_entity.id
_entity.type
_entity.pdbx_description
1 polymer ?
#
loop_
_entity_poly.entity_id
_entity_poly.type
_entity_poly.pdbx_seq_one_letter_code
_entity_poly.pdbx_strand_id
1 'polypeptide(L)'
;MSSSSSTRRLSHPQVRQGTRGAYRLVRTPPAPVDPPRLDARQRAVVDHPGGPLLVLAGPGTGKTTTLVEAVAARIAKGTDPERILVLTFSRKAAVELRDRMALRIGAASAPQATTFHSFCYALVRAHQDADMFVEPLRLLSGPEQDVTVRELLAGQAALAQEGLAHVRWPDELRACLTTRGFADEVRAVLARSRELGLGPDSLAAFAARIGRPDWGAAAAFLAEYLDVLDMQGVLDYAELVHRAVLLAQRPDVADELSARYDAVFVDEYQDTDAAQVRLLGALAGNGGGTPLRGGSRARGTDVPGADVRDSGAARGSGVEQGAGVERGSGA
;
A
#
# COMPACT_ATOMS: atom_id res chain seq x y z
N MET A 1 31.32 62.20 41.78
CA MET A 1 30.20 61.37 41.28
C MET A 1 29.81 61.87 39.90
N SER A 2 29.44 60.95 39.00
CA SER A 2 29.04 61.14 37.58
C SER A 2 30.22 61.27 36.60
N SER A 3 30.67 60.20 35.95
CA SER A 3 30.10 59.49 34.77
C SER A 3 30.40 60.19 33.44
N SER A 4 31.22 59.55 32.59
CA SER A 4 31.09 59.58 31.12
C SER A 4 32.02 58.53 30.50
N SER A 5 31.42 57.39 30.13
CA SER A 5 32.04 56.35 29.32
C SER A 5 31.93 56.75 27.84
N SER A 6 33.06 56.96 27.17
CA SER A 6 33.12 57.10 25.72
C SER A 6 34.15 56.14 25.12
N THR A 7 33.65 55.32 24.22
CA THR A 7 34.24 54.32 23.33
C THR A 7 35.73 54.47 22.98
N ARG A 8 36.51 53.41 23.23
CA ARG A 8 37.60 53.00 22.34
C ARG A 8 37.24 51.66 21.70
N ARG A 9 37.12 51.69 20.37
CA ARG A 9 37.06 50.49 19.52
C ARG A 9 38.31 49.66 19.79
N LEU A 10 38.15 48.50 20.38
CA LEU A 10 39.20 47.49 20.40
C LEU A 10 39.26 46.89 19.00
N SER A 11 40.35 47.20 18.30
CA SER A 11 40.71 46.62 17.01
C SER A 11 40.60 45.10 17.09
N HIS A 12 39.64 44.52 16.37
CA HIS A 12 39.63 43.07 16.17
C HIS A 12 40.94 42.68 15.48
N PRO A 13 41.69 41.70 16.00
CA PRO A 13 42.87 41.20 15.30
C PRO A 13 42.41 40.67 13.94
N GLN A 14 43.05 41.16 12.87
CA GLN A 14 42.86 40.67 11.52
C GLN A 14 42.96 39.14 11.56
N VAL A 15 41.85 38.47 11.26
CA VAL A 15 41.84 37.04 11.00
C VAL A 15 42.84 36.81 9.87
N ARG A 16 43.96 36.17 10.20
CA ARG A 16 44.91 35.66 9.20
C ARG A 16 44.11 34.88 8.18
N GLN A 17 44.01 35.39 6.96
CA GLN A 17 43.52 34.66 5.79
C GLN A 17 44.54 33.55 5.50
N GLY A 18 44.45 32.47 6.28
CA GLY A 18 45.02 31.20 5.86
C GLY A 18 44.28 30.76 4.60
N THR A 19 45.03 30.34 3.59
CA THR A 19 44.55 29.66 2.39
C THR A 19 43.75 28.43 2.82
N ARG A 20 42.46 28.61 3.12
CA ARG A 20 41.52 27.50 3.24
C ARG A 20 41.37 26.94 1.84
N GLY A 21 42.10 25.86 1.55
CA GLY A 21 41.90 25.08 0.34
C GLY A 21 40.41 24.91 0.12
N ALA A 22 39.92 25.44 -1.00
CA ALA A 22 38.52 25.33 -1.37
C ALA A 22 38.25 23.86 -1.70
N TYR A 23 37.84 23.09 -0.70
CA TYR A 23 37.36 21.72 -0.93
C TYR A 23 36.09 21.82 -1.76
N ARG A 24 36.21 21.50 -3.05
CA ARG A 24 35.07 21.30 -3.94
C ARG A 24 34.60 19.87 -3.75
N LEU A 25 33.37 19.68 -3.27
CA LEU A 25 32.72 18.38 -3.31
C LEU A 25 32.52 18.00 -4.77
N VAL A 26 33.35 17.08 -5.25
CA VAL A 26 33.18 16.45 -6.57
C VAL A 26 32.42 15.15 -6.32
N ARG A 27 31.25 15.00 -6.94
CA ARG A 27 30.55 13.70 -6.94
C ARG A 27 31.39 12.73 -7.77
N THR A 28 32.02 11.76 -7.12
CA THR A 28 32.58 10.60 -7.83
C THR A 28 31.40 9.82 -8.40
N PRO A 29 31.29 9.65 -9.73
CA PRO A 29 30.26 8.80 -10.32
C PRO A 29 30.41 7.39 -9.73
N PRO A 30 29.33 6.76 -9.22
CA PRO A 30 29.41 5.36 -8.84
C PRO A 30 29.88 4.54 -10.04
N ALA A 31 30.74 3.54 -9.79
CA ALA A 31 31.18 2.65 -10.85
C ALA A 31 29.94 1.96 -11.47
N PRO A 32 29.86 1.84 -12.80
CA PRO A 32 28.79 1.09 -13.45
C PRO A 32 28.74 -0.32 -12.88
N VAL A 33 27.56 -0.74 -12.39
CA VAL A 33 27.35 -2.12 -11.94
C VAL A 33 27.10 -2.96 -13.18
N ASP A 34 27.94 -3.98 -13.41
CA ASP A 34 27.71 -4.94 -14.49
C ASP A 34 26.33 -5.59 -14.33
N PRO A 35 25.55 -5.74 -15.41
CA PRO A 35 24.24 -6.34 -15.33
C PRO A 35 24.34 -7.79 -14.80
N PRO A 36 23.47 -8.18 -13.87
CA PRO A 36 23.46 -9.53 -13.34
C PRO A 36 23.19 -10.54 -14.46
N ARG A 37 23.78 -11.74 -14.34
CA ARG A 37 23.47 -12.84 -15.26
C ARG A 37 22.07 -13.37 -14.97
N LEU A 38 21.14 -13.06 -15.87
CA LEU A 38 19.75 -13.52 -15.79
C LEU A 38 19.61 -14.93 -16.35
N ASP A 39 18.78 -15.75 -15.70
CA ASP A 39 18.34 -17.03 -16.28
C ASP A 39 17.31 -16.81 -17.40
N ALA A 40 16.91 -17.89 -18.08
CA ALA A 40 15.97 -17.81 -19.20
C ALA A 40 14.57 -17.28 -18.80
N ARG A 41 14.12 -17.55 -17.57
CA ARG A 41 12.81 -17.12 -17.08
C ARG A 41 12.84 -15.63 -16.72
N GLN A 42 13.89 -15.18 -16.04
CA GLN A 42 14.12 -13.78 -15.73
C GLN A 42 14.30 -12.95 -17.01
N ARG A 43 15.01 -13.50 -18.00
CA ARG A 43 15.15 -12.88 -19.32
C ARG A 43 13.80 -12.71 -20.02
N ALA A 44 12.93 -13.73 -19.98
CA ALA A 44 11.59 -13.63 -20.55
C ALA A 44 10.75 -12.51 -19.91
N VAL A 45 10.89 -12.27 -18.60
CA VAL A 45 10.23 -11.14 -17.91
C VAL A 45 10.77 -9.80 -18.38
N VAL A 46 12.10 -9.68 -18.52
CA VAL A 46 12.79 -8.45 -18.94
C VAL A 46 12.48 -8.10 -20.40
N ASP A 47 12.38 -9.12 -21.26
CA ASP A 47 12.13 -8.96 -22.69
C ASP A 47 10.64 -8.88 -23.03
N HIS A 48 9.75 -8.98 -22.03
CA HIS A 48 8.30 -8.93 -22.22
C HIS A 48 7.87 -7.67 -23.00
N PRO A 49 7.19 -7.80 -24.14
CA PRO A 49 6.99 -6.70 -25.09
C PRO A 49 5.99 -5.64 -24.62
N GLY A 50 5.09 -5.98 -23.68
CA GLY A 50 4.07 -5.06 -23.17
C GLY A 50 2.80 -5.78 -22.70
N GLY A 51 1.86 -5.03 -22.14
CA GLY A 51 0.63 -5.57 -21.54
C GLY A 51 0.85 -6.24 -20.17
N PRO A 52 -0.24 -6.70 -19.52
CA PRO A 52 -0.18 -7.25 -18.16
C PRO A 52 0.69 -8.52 -18.08
N LEU A 53 1.56 -8.57 -17.07
CA LEU A 53 2.40 -9.74 -16.77
C LEU A 53 2.37 -10.03 -15.27
N LEU A 54 2.02 -11.26 -14.90
CA LEU A 54 2.14 -11.76 -13.53
C LEU A 54 3.33 -12.72 -13.43
N VAL A 55 4.28 -12.40 -12.56
CA VAL A 55 5.47 -13.23 -12.32
C VAL A 55 5.28 -14.00 -11.03
N LEU A 56 5.14 -15.33 -11.15
CA LEU A 56 5.08 -16.23 -10.00
C LEU A 56 6.50 -16.69 -9.64
N ALA A 57 6.98 -16.26 -8.48
CA ALA A 57 8.37 -16.43 -8.07
C ALA A 57 8.43 -16.91 -6.61
N GLY A 58 9.20 -17.97 -6.36
CA GLY A 58 9.47 -18.44 -4.99
C GLY A 58 10.45 -17.51 -4.25
N PRO A 59 10.58 -17.64 -2.91
CA PRO A 59 11.60 -16.91 -2.15
C PRO A 59 13.01 -17.13 -2.72
N GLY A 60 13.82 -16.08 -2.78
CA GLY A 60 15.22 -16.15 -3.24
C GLY A 60 15.43 -16.32 -4.75
N THR A 61 14.37 -16.37 -5.57
CA THR A 61 14.47 -16.55 -7.04
C THR A 61 14.87 -15.28 -7.82
N GLY A 62 15.21 -14.20 -7.12
CA GLY A 62 15.64 -12.94 -7.75
C GLY A 62 14.49 -12.11 -8.33
N LYS A 63 13.27 -12.20 -7.78
CA LYS A 63 12.10 -11.38 -8.17
C LYS A 63 12.43 -9.88 -8.26
N THR A 64 13.01 -9.33 -7.18
CA THR A 64 13.38 -7.92 -7.13
C THR A 64 14.50 -7.57 -8.12
N THR A 65 15.50 -8.44 -8.29
CA THR A 65 16.55 -8.26 -9.32
C THR A 65 15.94 -8.22 -10.72
N THR A 66 15.01 -9.12 -11.01
CA THR A 66 14.32 -9.21 -12.30
C THR A 66 13.49 -7.96 -12.56
N LEU A 67 12.78 -7.44 -11.54
CA LEU A 67 12.04 -6.18 -11.63
C LEU A 67 12.96 -5.01 -11.97
N VAL A 68 14.08 -4.86 -11.26
CA VAL A 68 15.05 -3.79 -11.52
C VAL A 68 15.64 -3.88 -12.93
N GLU A 69 16.00 -5.07 -13.40
CA GLU A 69 16.48 -5.26 -14.78
C GLU A 69 15.38 -4.98 -15.83
N ALA A 70 14.13 -5.30 -15.54
CA ALA A 70 13.01 -5.03 -16.44
C ALA A 70 12.71 -3.52 -16.56
N VAL A 71 12.92 -2.76 -15.48
CA VAL A 71 12.88 -1.30 -15.48
C VAL A 71 14.07 -0.74 -16.27
N ALA A 72 15.29 -1.20 -15.96
CA ALA A 72 16.51 -0.76 -16.65
C ALA A 72 16.45 -1.00 -18.16
N ALA A 73 15.92 -2.16 -18.58
CA ALA A 73 15.75 -2.49 -19.99
C ALA A 73 14.74 -1.59 -20.72
N ARG A 74 13.65 -1.15 -20.04
CA ARG A 74 12.69 -0.20 -20.63
C ARG A 74 13.31 1.19 -20.81
N ILE A 75 14.06 1.66 -19.83
CA ILE A 75 14.78 2.94 -19.93
C ILE A 75 15.83 2.89 -21.04
N ALA A 76 16.57 1.77 -21.14
CA ALA A 76 17.54 1.56 -22.22
C ALA A 76 16.89 1.54 -23.63
N LYS A 77 15.60 1.16 -23.73
CA LYS A 77 14.80 1.23 -24.95
C LYS A 77 14.22 2.63 -25.23
N GLY A 78 14.44 3.61 -24.36
CA GLY A 78 14.05 5.01 -24.54
C GLY A 78 12.83 5.46 -23.73
N THR A 79 12.28 4.64 -22.83
CA THR A 79 11.20 5.10 -21.94
C THR A 79 11.76 6.11 -20.94
N ASP A 80 11.07 7.25 -20.81
CA ASP A 80 11.39 8.27 -19.80
C ASP A 80 11.20 7.68 -18.38
N PRO A 81 12.21 7.73 -17.49
CA PRO A 81 12.09 7.28 -16.12
C PRO A 81 10.91 7.88 -15.34
N GLU A 82 10.50 9.12 -15.63
CA GLU A 82 9.35 9.76 -14.98
C GLU A 82 8.02 9.12 -15.36
N ARG A 83 7.99 8.40 -16.50
CA ARG A 83 6.82 7.65 -17.00
C ARG A 83 6.77 6.22 -16.48
N ILE A 84 7.64 5.84 -15.54
CA ILE A 84 7.66 4.52 -14.91
C ILE A 84 7.32 4.66 -13.43
N LEU A 85 6.29 3.94 -12.97
CA LEU A 85 5.90 3.85 -11.57
C LEU A 85 6.31 2.51 -10.98
N VAL A 86 7.00 2.50 -9.85
CA VAL A 86 7.31 1.29 -9.08
C VAL A 86 6.61 1.35 -7.73
N LEU A 87 5.73 0.38 -7.47
CA LEU A 87 4.96 0.23 -6.25
C LEU A 87 5.45 -0.98 -5.44
N THR A 88 5.39 -0.88 -4.12
CA THR A 88 5.66 -1.97 -3.18
C THR A 88 4.83 -1.79 -1.91
N PHE A 89 4.86 -2.77 -1.01
CA PHE A 89 4.06 -2.75 0.21
C PHE A 89 4.71 -1.95 1.35
N SER A 90 6.02 -2.09 1.55
CA SER A 90 6.70 -1.51 2.73
C SER A 90 7.61 -0.33 2.37
N ARG A 91 7.74 0.63 3.29
CA ARG A 91 8.69 1.75 3.14
C ARG A 91 10.13 1.26 2.98
N LYS A 92 10.50 0.19 3.70
CA LYS A 92 11.83 -0.43 3.60
C LYS A 92 12.07 -0.96 2.19
N ALA A 93 11.13 -1.71 1.64
CA ALA A 93 11.22 -2.23 0.27
C ALA A 93 11.28 -1.09 -0.76
N ALA A 94 10.53 0.01 -0.54
CA ALA A 94 10.57 1.16 -1.45
C ALA A 94 11.94 1.85 -1.47
N VAL A 95 12.58 1.98 -0.30
CA VAL A 95 13.96 2.49 -0.19
C VAL A 95 14.95 1.53 -0.85
N GLU A 96 14.86 0.23 -0.55
CA GLU A 96 15.74 -0.79 -1.13
C GLU A 96 15.64 -0.87 -2.65
N LEU A 97 14.42 -0.83 -3.21
CA LEU A 97 14.17 -0.78 -4.65
C LEU A 97 14.78 0.48 -5.27
N ARG A 98 14.60 1.64 -4.63
CA ARG A 98 15.16 2.91 -5.10
C ARG A 98 16.69 2.87 -5.13
N ASP A 99 17.31 2.36 -4.07
CA ASP A 99 18.78 2.26 -3.98
C ASP A 99 19.32 1.30 -5.05
N ARG A 100 18.67 0.15 -5.25
CA ARG A 100 19.04 -0.81 -6.31
C ARG A 100 18.89 -0.20 -7.70
N MET A 101 17.79 0.49 -7.98
CA MET A 101 17.59 1.18 -9.26
C MET A 101 18.61 2.31 -9.45
N ALA A 102 18.90 3.10 -8.41
CA ALA A 102 19.89 4.17 -8.47
C ALA A 102 21.31 3.64 -8.74
N LEU A 103 21.68 2.50 -8.15
CA LEU A 103 22.96 1.83 -8.43
C LEU A 103 23.01 1.25 -9.85
N ARG A 104 21.89 0.70 -10.34
CA ARG A 104 21.83 0.00 -11.63
C ARG A 104 21.66 0.93 -12.84
N ILE A 105 20.88 1.99 -12.70
CA ILE A 105 20.44 2.89 -13.79
C ILE A 105 21.11 4.27 -13.65
N GLY A 106 21.53 4.64 -12.44
CA GLY A 106 22.00 5.98 -12.08
C GLY A 106 20.93 6.77 -11.35
N ALA A 107 21.30 7.44 -10.25
CA ALA A 107 20.36 8.12 -9.37
C ALA A 107 19.50 9.22 -10.03
N ALA A 108 20.02 9.87 -11.08
CA ALA A 108 19.28 10.91 -11.81
C ALA A 108 18.22 10.34 -12.78
N SER A 109 18.34 9.07 -13.13
CA SER A 109 17.49 8.38 -14.09
C SER A 109 16.69 7.23 -13.45
N ALA A 110 16.70 7.13 -12.11
CA ALA A 110 15.97 6.11 -11.39
C ALA A 110 14.50 6.51 -11.25
N PRO A 111 13.54 5.65 -11.67
CA PRO A 111 12.12 5.94 -11.51
C PRO A 111 11.67 6.08 -10.07
N GLN A 112 10.47 6.64 -9.88
CA GLN A 112 9.85 6.76 -8.58
C GLN A 112 9.47 5.38 -8.02
N ALA A 113 10.11 4.99 -6.92
CA ALA A 113 9.71 3.85 -6.09
C ALA A 113 9.02 4.32 -4.80
N THR A 114 7.78 3.90 -4.60
CA THR A 114 6.94 4.31 -3.48
C THR A 114 6.06 3.16 -2.98
N THR A 115 5.42 3.35 -1.83
CA THR A 115 4.39 2.41 -1.36
C THR A 115 3.04 2.76 -1.97
N PHE A 116 2.10 1.80 -1.96
CA PHE A 116 0.69 2.08 -2.31
C PHE A 116 0.13 3.27 -1.54
N HIS A 117 0.27 3.29 -0.21
CA HIS A 117 -0.24 4.37 0.63
C HIS A 117 0.39 5.73 0.30
N SER A 118 1.70 5.78 0.06
CA SER A 118 2.38 7.02 -0.31
C SER A 118 1.97 7.52 -1.70
N PHE A 119 1.70 6.61 -2.64
CA PHE A 119 1.10 6.96 -3.93
C PHE A 119 -0.33 7.50 -3.77
N CYS A 120 -1.20 6.80 -3.05
CA CYS A 120 -2.57 7.23 -2.78
C CYS A 120 -2.62 8.60 -2.10
N TYR A 121 -1.74 8.85 -1.13
CA TYR A 121 -1.62 10.14 -0.47
C TYR A 121 -1.27 11.26 -1.46
N ALA A 122 -0.28 11.04 -2.32
CA ALA A 122 0.12 12.02 -3.32
C ALA A 122 -1.01 12.29 -4.33
N LEU A 123 -1.73 11.24 -4.75
CA LEU A 123 -2.87 11.36 -5.65
C LEU A 123 -4.01 12.17 -5.02
N VAL A 124 -4.47 11.78 -3.82
CA VAL A 124 -5.56 12.49 -3.13
C VAL A 124 -5.18 13.95 -2.89
N ARG A 125 -3.94 14.21 -2.44
CA ARG A 125 -3.46 15.56 -2.20
C ARG A 125 -3.39 16.41 -3.47
N ALA A 126 -3.04 15.83 -4.62
CA ALA A 126 -2.98 16.55 -5.89
C ALA A 126 -4.36 16.99 -6.40
N HIS A 127 -5.43 16.29 -5.99
CA HIS A 127 -6.81 16.59 -6.37
C HIS A 127 -7.65 17.18 -5.23
N GLN A 128 -7.04 17.52 -4.09
CA GLN A 128 -7.71 18.33 -3.07
C GLN A 128 -7.74 19.78 -3.50
N ASP A 129 -8.91 20.40 -3.36
CA ASP A 129 -9.09 21.81 -3.66
C ASP A 129 -8.30 22.66 -2.65
N ALA A 130 -7.28 23.35 -3.12
CA ALA A 130 -6.42 24.20 -2.32
C ALA A 130 -7.17 25.39 -1.72
N ASP A 131 -8.31 25.78 -2.29
CA ASP A 131 -9.13 26.89 -1.79
C ASP A 131 -10.07 26.46 -0.66
N MET A 132 -10.38 25.16 -0.54
CA MET A 132 -11.19 24.61 0.56
C MET A 132 -10.36 24.11 1.75
N PHE A 133 -9.10 23.72 1.55
CA PHE A 133 -8.27 23.12 2.59
C PHE A 133 -6.97 23.90 2.79
N VAL A 134 -6.88 24.64 3.90
CA VAL A 134 -5.68 25.41 4.28
C VAL A 134 -4.56 24.51 4.81
N GLU A 135 -4.92 23.39 5.44
CA GLU A 135 -3.96 22.45 6.03
C GLU A 135 -3.75 21.19 5.17
N PRO A 136 -2.51 20.66 5.14
CA PRO A 136 -2.23 19.44 4.41
C PRO A 136 -2.96 18.25 5.04
N LEU A 137 -3.51 17.38 4.19
CA LEU A 137 -4.14 16.13 4.58
C LEU A 137 -3.29 15.38 5.62
N ARG A 138 -3.88 15.11 6.79
CA ARG A 138 -3.24 14.40 7.90
C ARG A 138 -3.77 12.97 7.99
N LEU A 139 -2.87 12.00 8.17
CA LEU A 139 -3.25 10.61 8.35
C LEU A 139 -3.28 10.25 9.84
N LEU A 140 -4.36 9.59 10.28
CA LEU A 140 -4.46 9.03 11.62
C LEU A 140 -3.54 7.82 11.76
N SER A 141 -2.81 7.79 12.87
CA SER A 141 -2.14 6.57 13.31
C SER A 141 -3.15 5.56 13.84
N GLY A 142 -2.77 4.27 13.89
CA GLY A 142 -3.63 3.22 14.43
C GLY A 142 -4.15 3.48 15.87
N PRO A 143 -3.31 3.99 16.79
CA PRO A 143 -3.76 4.40 18.12
C PRO A 143 -4.72 5.61 18.11
N GLU A 144 -4.47 6.62 17.27
CA GLU A 144 -5.40 7.76 17.15
C GLU A 144 -6.75 7.31 16.61
N GLN A 145 -6.76 6.45 15.58
CA GLN A 145 -7.97 5.86 15.05
C GLN A 145 -8.73 5.05 16.11
N ASP A 146 -8.02 4.26 16.93
CA ASP A 146 -8.63 3.50 18.05
C ASP A 146 -9.35 4.44 19.02
N VAL A 147 -8.70 5.54 19.41
CA VAL A 147 -9.30 6.55 20.30
C VAL A 147 -10.54 7.17 19.64
N THR A 148 -10.45 7.60 18.38
CA THR A 148 -11.59 8.17 17.66
C THR A 148 -12.78 7.23 17.60
N VAL A 149 -12.57 5.95 17.23
CA VAL A 149 -13.65 4.96 17.16
C VAL A 149 -14.30 4.74 18.54
N ARG A 150 -13.49 4.63 19.59
CA ARG A 150 -13.98 4.43 20.96
C ARG A 150 -14.76 5.63 21.49
N GLU A 151 -14.28 6.84 21.23
CA GLU A 151 -14.97 8.07 21.64
C GLU A 151 -16.33 8.20 20.95
N LEU A 152 -16.40 7.91 19.65
CA LEU A 152 -17.66 7.92 18.91
C LEU A 152 -18.63 6.84 19.42
N LEU A 153 -18.17 5.61 19.64
CA LEU A 153 -19.02 4.54 20.19
C LEU A 153 -19.53 4.87 21.60
N ALA A 154 -18.68 5.45 22.46
CA ALA A 154 -19.09 5.90 23.78
C ALA A 154 -20.11 7.06 23.71
N GLY A 155 -19.90 7.99 22.77
CA GLY A 155 -20.84 9.07 22.48
C GLY A 155 -22.21 8.56 22.03
N GLN A 156 -22.24 7.55 21.16
CA GLN A 156 -23.49 6.89 20.74
C GLN A 156 -24.23 6.27 21.92
N ALA A 157 -23.52 5.61 22.85
CA ALA A 157 -24.13 5.05 24.05
C ALA A 157 -24.76 6.14 24.95
N ALA A 158 -24.10 7.29 25.09
CA ALA A 158 -24.63 8.42 25.84
C ALA A 158 -25.85 9.06 25.14
N LEU A 159 -25.76 9.34 23.85
CA LEU A 159 -26.86 9.90 23.05
C LEU A 159 -28.07 8.96 23.03
N ALA A 160 -27.87 7.64 23.07
CA ALA A 160 -28.96 6.68 23.11
C ALA A 160 -29.76 6.76 24.42
N GLN A 161 -29.11 7.07 25.55
CA GLN A 161 -29.79 7.30 26.84
C GLN A 161 -30.68 8.54 26.81
N GLU A 162 -30.31 9.53 25.99
CA GLU A 162 -31.05 10.78 25.79
C GLU A 162 -32.07 10.70 24.62
N GLY A 163 -32.12 9.58 23.90
CA GLY A 163 -33.00 9.40 22.73
C GLY A 163 -32.54 10.16 21.47
N LEU A 164 -31.28 10.60 21.44
CA LEU A 164 -30.67 11.42 20.38
C LEU A 164 -29.71 10.64 19.46
N ALA A 165 -29.47 9.36 19.72
CA ALA A 165 -28.55 8.56 18.92
C ALA A 165 -29.06 8.37 17.48
N HIS A 166 -28.21 8.71 16.51
CA HIS A 166 -28.50 8.48 15.09
C HIS A 166 -28.31 7.00 14.72
N VAL A 167 -27.28 6.34 15.28
CA VAL A 167 -27.00 4.93 14.99
C VAL A 167 -27.78 4.04 15.96
N ARG A 168 -28.64 3.18 15.40
CA ARG A 168 -29.43 2.22 16.17
C ARG A 168 -28.74 0.86 16.22
N TRP A 169 -27.90 0.68 17.23
CA TRP A 169 -27.31 -0.63 17.53
C TRP A 169 -28.37 -1.62 18.04
N PRO A 170 -28.33 -2.90 17.61
CA PRO A 170 -29.13 -3.97 18.19
C PRO A 170 -28.95 -4.05 19.70
N ASP A 171 -30.02 -4.41 20.41
CA ASP A 171 -30.06 -4.45 21.89
C ASP A 171 -28.91 -5.27 22.48
N GLU A 172 -28.60 -6.41 21.86
CA GLU A 172 -27.53 -7.33 22.24
C GLU A 172 -26.12 -6.69 22.20
N LEU A 173 -25.91 -5.68 21.34
CA LEU A 173 -24.62 -5.02 21.16
C LEU A 173 -24.47 -3.74 21.98
N ARG A 174 -25.57 -3.18 22.52
CA ARG A 174 -25.53 -1.91 23.26
C ARG A 174 -24.60 -1.94 24.47
N ALA A 175 -24.59 -3.05 25.19
CA ALA A 175 -23.70 -3.23 26.35
C ALA A 175 -22.21 -3.30 25.96
N CYS A 176 -21.91 -3.63 24.70
CA CYS A 176 -20.55 -3.79 24.20
C CYS A 176 -19.93 -2.48 23.69
N LEU A 177 -20.74 -1.43 23.45
CA LEU A 177 -20.28 -0.17 22.80
C LEU A 177 -19.10 0.49 23.50
N THR A 178 -19.00 0.39 24.82
CA THR A 178 -17.92 1.00 25.61
C THR A 178 -16.72 0.07 25.81
N THR A 179 -16.77 -1.15 25.29
CA THR A 179 -15.69 -2.14 25.44
C THR A 179 -14.63 -1.96 24.36
N ARG A 180 -13.38 -2.22 24.71
CA ARG A 180 -12.26 -2.14 23.77
C ARG A 180 -12.37 -3.17 22.64
N GLY A 181 -12.72 -4.42 22.97
CA GLY A 181 -12.82 -5.49 21.98
C GLY A 181 -13.89 -5.21 20.92
N PHE A 182 -15.02 -4.63 21.31
CA PHE A 182 -16.04 -4.24 20.34
C PHE A 182 -15.57 -3.11 19.41
N ALA A 183 -14.87 -2.12 19.94
CA ALA A 183 -14.29 -1.06 19.11
C ALA A 183 -13.27 -1.60 18.09
N ASP A 184 -12.46 -2.59 18.49
CA ASP A 184 -11.53 -3.29 17.59
C ASP A 184 -12.27 -4.01 16.45
N GLU A 185 -13.36 -4.72 16.76
CA GLU A 185 -14.20 -5.39 15.75
C GLU A 185 -14.90 -4.40 14.81
N VAL A 186 -15.47 -3.32 15.35
CA VAL A 186 -16.08 -2.26 14.52
C VAL A 186 -15.05 -1.65 13.58
N ARG A 187 -13.86 -1.30 14.09
CA ARG A 187 -12.76 -0.78 13.26
C ARG A 187 -12.36 -1.77 12.16
N ALA A 188 -12.29 -3.06 12.45
CA ALA A 188 -12.01 -4.10 11.46
C ALA A 188 -13.08 -4.14 10.36
N VAL A 189 -14.37 -4.03 10.72
CA VAL A 189 -15.47 -3.94 9.76
C VAL A 189 -15.35 -2.67 8.90
N LEU A 190 -15.03 -1.51 9.48
CA LEU A 190 -14.86 -0.27 8.74
C LEU A 190 -13.73 -0.40 7.71
N ALA A 191 -12.54 -0.81 8.16
CA ALA A 191 -11.38 -1.02 7.31
C ALA A 191 -11.69 -2.01 6.18
N ARG A 192 -12.27 -3.16 6.51
CA ARG A 192 -12.58 -4.19 5.51
C ARG A 192 -13.64 -3.73 4.50
N SER A 193 -14.59 -2.93 4.93
CA SER A 193 -15.60 -2.34 4.03
C SER A 193 -14.95 -1.43 3.01
N ARG A 194 -14.02 -0.56 3.44
CA ARG A 194 -13.25 0.32 2.55
C ARG A 194 -12.34 -0.45 1.59
N GLU A 195 -11.63 -1.47 2.08
CA GLU A 195 -10.82 -2.39 1.25
C GLU A 195 -11.66 -3.07 0.16
N LEU A 196 -12.88 -3.49 0.48
CA LEU A 196 -13.82 -4.07 -0.48
C LEU A 196 -14.48 -3.04 -1.40
N GLY A 197 -14.28 -1.73 -1.14
CA GLY A 197 -14.82 -0.64 -1.94
C GLY A 197 -16.26 -0.28 -1.60
N LEU A 198 -16.74 -0.70 -0.43
CA LEU A 198 -18.11 -0.45 0.02
C LEU A 198 -18.19 0.88 0.74
N GLY A 199 -18.93 1.83 0.15
CA GLY A 199 -19.45 3.06 0.78
C GLY A 199 -20.46 2.75 1.91
N PRO A 200 -20.82 3.73 2.76
CA PRO A 200 -21.83 3.52 3.81
C PRO A 200 -23.16 3.00 3.25
N ASP A 201 -23.66 3.63 2.18
CA ASP A 201 -24.91 3.22 1.52
C ASP A 201 -24.83 1.81 0.93
N SER A 202 -23.69 1.46 0.33
CA SER A 202 -23.47 0.13 -0.23
C SER A 202 -23.42 -0.94 0.84
N LEU A 203 -22.80 -0.64 1.99
CA LEU A 203 -22.78 -1.54 3.14
C LEU A 203 -24.19 -1.68 3.77
N ALA A 204 -24.94 -0.59 3.88
CA ALA A 204 -26.32 -0.60 4.37
C ALA A 204 -27.24 -1.43 3.46
N ALA A 205 -27.16 -1.22 2.14
CA ALA A 205 -27.91 -2.01 1.17
C ALA A 205 -27.54 -3.50 1.21
N PHE A 206 -26.24 -3.81 1.37
CA PHE A 206 -25.78 -5.18 1.54
C PHE A 206 -26.34 -5.81 2.82
N ALA A 207 -26.30 -5.09 3.94
CA ALA A 207 -26.82 -5.51 5.24
C ALA A 207 -28.33 -5.80 5.21
N ALA A 208 -29.10 -4.90 4.58
CA ALA A 208 -30.55 -5.06 4.42
C ALA A 208 -30.89 -6.33 3.62
N ARG A 209 -30.16 -6.59 2.53
CA ARG A 209 -30.37 -7.78 1.68
C ARG A 209 -30.14 -9.09 2.41
N ILE A 210 -29.19 -9.14 3.34
CA ILE A 210 -28.87 -10.35 4.12
C ILE A 210 -29.59 -10.41 5.47
N GLY A 211 -30.40 -9.41 5.80
CA GLY A 211 -31.14 -9.33 7.06
C GLY A 211 -30.24 -9.20 8.30
N ARG A 212 -29.13 -8.47 8.20
CA ARG A 212 -28.16 -8.28 9.31
C ARG A 212 -28.23 -6.87 9.89
N PRO A 213 -29.03 -6.63 10.96
CA PRO A 213 -29.22 -5.29 11.52
C PRO A 213 -27.95 -4.72 12.16
N ASP A 214 -27.07 -5.58 12.67
CA ASP A 214 -25.75 -5.20 13.19
C ASP A 214 -24.84 -4.62 12.10
N TRP A 215 -24.90 -5.15 10.88
CA TRP A 215 -24.18 -4.58 9.73
C TRP A 215 -24.81 -3.26 9.26
N GLY A 216 -26.14 -3.13 9.40
CA GLY A 216 -26.84 -1.86 9.16
C GLY A 216 -26.40 -0.76 10.14
N ALA A 217 -26.26 -1.12 11.42
CA ALA A 217 -25.71 -0.21 12.42
C ALA A 217 -24.25 0.15 12.13
N ALA A 218 -23.41 -0.82 11.73
CA ALA A 218 -22.04 -0.56 11.31
C ALA A 218 -21.94 0.36 10.08
N ALA A 219 -22.88 0.25 9.13
CA ALA A 219 -22.96 1.14 7.98
C ALA A 219 -23.31 2.59 8.36
N ALA A 220 -24.29 2.77 9.25
CA ALA A 220 -24.63 4.09 9.77
C ALA A 220 -23.48 4.68 10.59
N PHE A 221 -22.81 3.87 11.42
CA PHE A 221 -21.62 4.28 12.15
C PHE A 221 -20.46 4.65 11.22
N LEU A 222 -20.27 3.93 10.11
CA LEU A 222 -19.26 4.26 9.11
C LEU A 222 -19.52 5.62 8.46
N ALA A 223 -20.78 5.98 8.19
CA ALA A 223 -21.12 7.30 7.69
C ALA A 223 -20.71 8.40 8.69
N GLU A 224 -21.16 8.28 9.95
CA GLU A 224 -20.82 9.23 11.00
C GLU A 224 -19.30 9.33 11.24
N TYR A 225 -18.61 8.19 11.25
CA TYR A 225 -17.16 8.15 11.38
C TYR A 225 -16.46 8.94 10.27
N LEU A 226 -16.87 8.76 9.01
CA LEU A 226 -16.29 9.48 7.88
C LEU A 226 -16.60 10.97 7.93
N ASP A 227 -17.81 11.35 8.31
CA ASP A 227 -18.19 12.76 8.49
C ASP A 227 -17.30 13.44 9.54
N VAL A 228 -17.04 12.76 10.66
CA VAL A 228 -16.14 13.25 11.72
C VAL A 228 -14.70 13.39 11.20
N LEU A 229 -14.19 12.41 10.44
CA LEU A 229 -12.86 12.50 9.84
C LEU A 229 -12.75 13.69 8.88
N ASP A 230 -13.76 13.90 8.02
CA ASP A 230 -13.81 15.00 7.06
C ASP A 230 -13.88 16.36 7.75
N MET A 231 -14.70 16.50 8.80
CA MET A 231 -14.78 17.73 9.60
C MET A 231 -13.44 18.08 10.27
N GLN A 232 -12.66 17.06 10.64
CA GLN A 232 -11.33 17.23 11.23
C GLN A 232 -10.21 17.37 10.20
N GLY A 233 -10.49 17.18 8.90
CA GLY A 233 -9.47 17.21 7.85
C GLY A 233 -8.44 16.08 7.94
N VAL A 234 -8.83 14.94 8.54
CA VAL A 234 -7.96 13.77 8.72
C VAL A 234 -8.48 12.57 7.92
N LEU A 235 -7.62 11.60 7.63
CA LEU A 235 -8.02 10.31 7.04
C LEU A 235 -7.32 9.14 7.72
N ASP A 236 -7.93 7.97 7.72
CA ASP A 236 -7.22 6.72 7.98
C ASP A 236 -6.65 6.11 6.68
N TYR A 237 -5.85 5.05 6.81
CA TYR A 237 -5.21 4.40 5.67
C TYR A 237 -6.20 3.70 4.72
N ALA A 238 -7.27 3.11 5.26
CA ALA A 238 -8.23 2.37 4.44
C ALA A 238 -9.08 3.33 3.60
N GLU A 239 -9.53 4.43 4.21
CA GLU A 239 -10.24 5.49 3.52
C GLU A 239 -9.35 6.24 2.52
N LEU A 240 -8.06 6.46 2.84
CA LEU A 240 -7.11 7.03 1.89
C LEU A 240 -7.04 6.23 0.58
N VAL A 241 -6.89 4.91 0.68
CA VAL A 241 -6.83 4.04 -0.50
C VAL A 241 -8.19 4.03 -1.21
N HIS A 242 -9.30 4.02 -0.46
CA HIS A 242 -10.64 4.09 -1.03
C HIS A 242 -10.85 5.35 -1.89
N ARG A 243 -10.53 6.54 -1.35
CA ARG A 243 -10.63 7.81 -2.09
C ARG A 243 -9.70 7.85 -3.31
N ALA A 244 -8.48 7.34 -3.17
CA ALA A 244 -7.54 7.26 -4.29
C ALA A 244 -8.09 6.37 -5.43
N VAL A 245 -8.74 5.25 -5.12
CA VAL A 245 -9.40 4.39 -6.12
C VAL A 245 -10.52 5.14 -6.82
N LEU A 246 -11.40 5.82 -6.07
CA LEU A 246 -12.50 6.59 -6.65
C LEU A 246 -11.98 7.71 -7.55
N LEU A 247 -10.93 8.43 -7.13
CA LEU A 247 -10.27 9.45 -7.92
C LEU A 247 -9.68 8.87 -9.20
N ALA A 248 -8.89 7.79 -9.11
CA ALA A 248 -8.25 7.15 -10.26
C ALA A 248 -9.24 6.57 -11.28
N GLN A 249 -10.49 6.33 -10.87
CA GLN A 249 -11.57 5.86 -11.75
C GLN A 249 -12.32 6.99 -12.45
N ARG A 250 -12.11 8.25 -12.06
CA ARG A 250 -12.70 9.38 -12.77
C ARG A 250 -12.02 9.53 -14.14
N PRO A 251 -12.78 9.78 -15.23
CA PRO A 251 -12.21 9.83 -16.58
C PRO A 251 -11.07 10.84 -16.73
N ASP A 252 -11.22 12.05 -16.17
CA ASP A 252 -10.22 13.11 -16.21
C ASP A 252 -8.90 12.71 -15.54
N VAL A 253 -8.99 12.06 -14.38
CA VAL A 253 -7.83 11.60 -13.61
C VAL A 253 -7.22 10.34 -14.24
N ALA A 254 -8.04 9.43 -14.77
CA ALA A 254 -7.56 8.24 -15.46
C ALA A 254 -6.76 8.61 -16.72
N ASP A 255 -7.23 9.60 -17.48
CA ASP A 255 -6.51 10.13 -18.64
C ASP A 255 -5.19 10.78 -18.22
N GLU A 256 -5.17 11.57 -17.14
CA GLU A 256 -3.94 12.13 -16.57
C GLU A 256 -2.95 11.04 -16.16
N LEU A 257 -3.41 10.01 -15.43
CA LEU A 257 -2.58 8.92 -14.95
C LEU A 257 -2.01 8.08 -16.10
N SER A 258 -2.81 7.80 -17.13
CA SER A 258 -2.37 7.07 -18.33
C SER A 258 -1.39 7.90 -19.16
N ALA A 259 -1.59 9.22 -19.23
CA ALA A 259 -0.66 10.13 -19.88
C ALA A 259 0.64 10.27 -19.09
N ARG A 260 0.60 10.08 -17.76
CA ARG A 260 1.77 10.20 -16.88
C ARG A 260 2.62 8.94 -16.83
N TYR A 261 2.01 7.75 -16.82
CA TYR A 261 2.72 6.49 -16.64
C TYR A 261 2.52 5.53 -17.82
N ASP A 262 3.61 5.14 -18.48
CA ASP A 262 3.60 4.12 -19.53
C ASP A 262 3.73 2.69 -18.97
N ALA A 263 4.34 2.58 -17.79
CA ALA A 263 4.60 1.29 -17.15
C ALA A 263 4.45 1.38 -15.63
N VAL A 264 3.72 0.43 -15.06
CA VAL A 264 3.57 0.24 -13.61
C VAL A 264 4.13 -1.11 -13.22
N PHE A 265 5.08 -1.11 -12.29
CA PHE A 265 5.66 -2.31 -11.70
C PHE A 265 5.21 -2.43 -10.24
N VAL A 266 4.93 -3.65 -9.80
CA VAL A 266 4.52 -3.93 -8.43
C VAL A 266 5.41 -5.03 -7.86
N ASP A 267 6.10 -4.71 -6.77
CA ASP A 267 6.78 -5.69 -5.93
C ASP A 267 5.88 -6.12 -4.77
N GLU A 268 6.09 -7.33 -4.25
CA GLU A 268 5.30 -7.93 -3.16
C GLU A 268 3.77 -7.93 -3.42
N TYR A 269 3.37 -8.27 -4.66
CA TYR A 269 1.96 -8.28 -5.06
C TYR A 269 1.06 -9.16 -4.16
N GLN A 270 1.61 -10.21 -3.54
CA GLN A 270 0.85 -11.09 -2.65
C GLN A 270 0.34 -10.40 -1.38
N ASP A 271 0.92 -9.26 -1.00
CA ASP A 271 0.51 -8.50 0.19
C ASP A 271 -0.57 -7.44 -0.14
N THR A 272 -1.10 -7.44 -1.37
CA THR A 272 -2.10 -6.46 -1.80
C THR A 272 -3.52 -6.81 -1.35
N ASP A 273 -4.28 -5.79 -0.96
CA ASP A 273 -5.72 -5.92 -0.70
C ASP A 273 -6.57 -5.64 -1.95
N ALA A 274 -7.90 -5.83 -1.83
CA ALA A 274 -8.82 -5.66 -2.95
C ALA A 274 -8.90 -4.21 -3.46
N ALA A 275 -8.69 -3.20 -2.63
CA ALA A 275 -8.69 -1.80 -3.04
C ALA A 275 -7.42 -1.45 -3.81
N GLN A 276 -6.26 -1.93 -3.34
CA GLN A 276 -5.00 -1.77 -4.04
C GLN A 276 -5.04 -2.45 -5.42
N VAL A 277 -5.63 -3.64 -5.53
CA VAL A 277 -5.85 -4.30 -6.83
C VAL A 277 -6.78 -3.48 -7.74
N ARG A 278 -7.84 -2.87 -7.21
CA ARG A 278 -8.69 -1.95 -8.00
C ARG A 278 -7.93 -0.71 -8.46
N LEU A 279 -7.06 -0.16 -7.63
CA LEU A 279 -6.20 0.97 -7.99
C LEU A 279 -5.26 0.60 -9.15
N LEU A 280 -4.64 -0.57 -9.10
CA LEU A 280 -3.80 -1.06 -10.21
C LEU A 280 -4.62 -1.23 -11.50
N GLY A 281 -5.87 -1.72 -11.39
CA GLY A 281 -6.78 -1.79 -12.52
C GLY A 281 -7.06 -0.42 -13.15
N ALA A 282 -7.27 0.62 -12.32
CA ALA A 282 -7.45 1.99 -12.78
C ALA A 282 -6.18 2.54 -13.44
N LEU A 283 -5.01 2.34 -12.84
CA LEU A 283 -3.71 2.77 -13.38
C LEU A 283 -3.35 2.09 -14.71
N ALA A 284 -3.78 0.84 -14.91
CA ALA A 284 -3.54 0.10 -16.14
C ALA A 284 -4.52 0.47 -17.28
N GLY A 285 -5.42 1.44 -17.08
CA GLY A 285 -6.42 1.84 -18.08
C GLY A 285 -7.56 0.84 -18.26
N ASN A 286 -7.71 -0.15 -17.37
CA ASN A 286 -8.83 -1.10 -17.40
C ASN A 286 -10.09 -0.51 -16.74
N GLY A 287 -10.34 0.79 -16.95
CA GLY A 287 -11.50 1.54 -16.48
C GLY A 287 -12.79 1.05 -17.13
N GLY A 288 -13.24 -0.14 -16.75
CA GLY A 288 -14.39 -0.84 -17.29
C GLY A 288 -14.69 -2.08 -16.46
N GLY A 289 -15.28 -1.86 -15.28
CA GLY A 289 -15.82 -2.82 -14.33
C GLY A 289 -15.58 -4.31 -14.56
N THR A 290 -14.61 -4.89 -13.85
CA THR A 290 -14.74 -6.16 -13.11
C THR A 290 -13.56 -6.25 -12.14
N PRO A 291 -13.74 -6.56 -10.84
CA PRO A 291 -12.59 -6.87 -9.99
C PRO A 291 -11.88 -8.08 -10.57
N LEU A 292 -10.54 -8.04 -10.62
CA LEU A 292 -9.70 -9.24 -10.80
C LEU A 292 -10.04 -10.26 -9.69
N ARG A 293 -11.13 -11.02 -9.88
CA ARG A 293 -11.37 -12.28 -9.19
C ARG A 293 -10.34 -13.24 -9.78
N GLY A 294 -9.40 -13.68 -8.95
CA GLY A 294 -8.46 -14.73 -9.32
C GLY A 294 -9.20 -15.97 -9.84
N GLY A 295 -8.65 -16.57 -10.90
CA GLY A 295 -8.94 -17.95 -11.31
C GLY A 295 -9.87 -18.15 -12.51
N SER A 296 -9.24 -18.40 -13.67
CA SER A 296 -9.65 -19.36 -14.71
C SER A 296 -10.93 -19.08 -15.53
N ARG A 297 -10.77 -18.68 -16.82
CA ARG A 297 -10.84 -19.61 -17.99
C ARG A 297 -10.55 -18.94 -19.36
N ALA A 298 -9.38 -19.32 -19.91
CA ALA A 298 -9.08 -19.76 -21.29
C ALA A 298 -9.32 -18.87 -22.55
N ARG A 299 -8.20 -18.49 -23.21
CA ARG A 299 -7.68 -18.96 -24.53
C ARG A 299 -6.71 -17.89 -25.08
N GLY A 300 -5.49 -18.12 -25.54
CA GLY A 300 -4.67 -19.30 -25.74
C GLY A 300 -3.50 -18.87 -26.64
N THR A 301 -2.27 -19.05 -26.19
CA THR A 301 -1.10 -19.29 -27.05
C THR A 301 -0.20 -20.24 -26.29
N ASP A 302 -0.21 -21.50 -26.71
CA ASP A 302 0.73 -22.52 -26.33
C ASP A 302 2.16 -22.05 -26.63
N VAL A 303 3.03 -22.15 -25.64
CA VAL A 303 4.46 -22.37 -25.88
C VAL A 303 4.70 -23.84 -25.56
N PRO A 304 5.13 -24.68 -26.53
CA PRO A 304 5.27 -26.11 -26.29
C PRO A 304 6.47 -26.40 -25.39
N GLY A 305 6.26 -27.23 -24.38
CA GLY A 305 7.32 -27.95 -23.67
C GLY A 305 7.65 -27.42 -22.27
N ALA A 306 6.97 -27.97 -21.26
CA ALA A 306 7.60 -28.64 -20.11
C ALA A 306 6.51 -29.01 -19.09
N ASP A 307 5.98 -30.23 -19.25
CA ASP A 307 5.43 -30.97 -18.11
C ASP A 307 6.54 -31.19 -17.08
N VAL A 308 6.24 -30.97 -15.80
CA VAL A 308 6.94 -31.66 -14.71
C VAL A 308 5.89 -32.16 -13.72
N ARG A 309 5.33 -33.33 -14.04
CA ARG A 309 5.11 -34.36 -13.03
C ARG A 309 6.34 -35.25 -13.06
N ASP A 310 6.93 -35.53 -11.91
CA ASP A 310 7.54 -36.84 -11.72
C ASP A 310 7.25 -37.36 -10.30
N SER A 311 6.84 -38.62 -10.29
CA SER A 311 6.58 -39.49 -9.16
C SER A 311 7.35 -40.76 -9.44
N GLY A 312 8.39 -41.04 -8.66
CA GLY A 312 9.08 -42.33 -8.65
C GLY A 312 9.88 -42.44 -7.35
N ALA A 313 9.33 -42.99 -6.27
CA ALA A 313 9.20 -44.42 -5.98
C ALA A 313 10.55 -45.16 -5.94
N ALA A 314 11.12 -45.27 -4.75
CA ALA A 314 11.92 -46.42 -4.36
C ALA A 314 11.07 -47.26 -3.38
N ARG A 315 10.75 -48.49 -3.80
CA ARG A 315 10.05 -49.52 -3.03
C ARG A 315 11.02 -50.27 -2.12
N GLY A 316 10.49 -50.73 -0.99
CA GLY A 316 11.00 -51.83 -0.17
C GLY A 316 10.06 -52.01 1.03
N SER A 317 8.85 -52.53 0.84
CA SER A 317 8.46 -53.93 1.12
C SER A 317 8.79 -54.40 2.54
N GLY A 318 7.74 -54.56 3.35
CA GLY A 318 7.80 -55.15 4.69
C GLY A 318 6.42 -55.14 5.32
N VAL A 319 5.57 -56.07 4.88
CA VAL A 319 4.28 -56.40 5.46
C VAL A 319 4.51 -56.96 6.86
N GLU A 320 3.81 -56.46 7.88
CA GLU A 320 3.22 -57.33 8.90
C GLU A 320 2.12 -56.62 9.70
N GLN A 321 1.05 -57.38 9.89
CA GLN A 321 -0.18 -57.07 10.62
C GLN A 321 0.06 -57.31 12.11
N GLY A 322 -0.64 -56.60 12.99
CA GLY A 322 -0.61 -56.95 14.41
C GLY A 322 -1.42 -56.01 15.28
N ALA A 323 -2.72 -56.28 15.39
CA ALA A 323 -3.57 -55.78 16.45
C ALA A 323 -3.09 -56.27 17.82
N GLY A 324 -3.23 -55.44 18.87
CA GLY A 324 -2.98 -55.86 20.25
C GLY A 324 -2.93 -54.70 21.23
N VAL A 325 -4.10 -54.23 21.68
CA VAL A 325 -4.22 -53.46 22.92
C VAL A 325 -4.46 -54.48 24.04
N GLU A 326 -3.44 -54.74 24.86
CA GLU A 326 -3.60 -55.47 26.12
C GLU A 326 -3.71 -54.51 27.30
N ARG A 327 -4.75 -54.75 28.11
CA ARG A 327 -4.92 -54.26 29.48
C ARG A 327 -4.37 -55.31 30.44
N GLY A 328 -3.75 -54.88 31.54
CA GLY A 328 -3.48 -55.68 32.76
C GLY A 328 -2.19 -55.18 33.44
N SER A 329 -2.23 -54.44 34.55
CA SER A 329 -2.52 -54.82 35.95
C SER A 329 -1.38 -55.60 36.63
N GLY A 330 -0.90 -55.03 37.76
CA GLY A 330 0.00 -55.64 38.75
C GLY A 330 1.46 -55.22 38.59
N ALA A 331 2.18 -54.70 39.60
CA ALA A 331 1.98 -54.66 41.05
C ALA A 331 2.55 -53.35 41.62
#